data_AF-A0A820R377-F1
#
_entry.id   AF-A0A820R377-F1
#
_cell.length_a   1.000
_cell.length_b   1.000
_cell.length_c   1.000
_cell.angle_alpha   90.00
_cell.angle_beta   90.00
_cell.angle_gamma   90.00
#
_symmetry.space_group_name_H-M   'P 1'
#
loop_
_entity.id
_entity.type
_entity.pdbx_description
1 polymer ?
#
loop_
_entity_poly.entity_id
_entity_poly.type
_entity_poly.pdbx_seq_one_letter_code
_entity_poly.pdbx_strand_id
1 'polypeptide(L)'
;MKLELKDLHIKAQEIIETIKQCKKLVRYIKKVLNFLNLDYFKILIYNGEVINNNGLNKDIQANGGVALQQSTVVRWLSLIDLLESLVKSYKQTKRILFSRRQQEKINKIDEYVLKQLICLLKPFKHVLQLVQQGDYPSLYMVLPCTLTLRKALSSFDELMKHQMSKTVDNKDENTENIDVEEAELLAESEGLRILRIHLLELFDLMFILDLRHYTATLLHPRYRQLKGCSNAERDEVYSYIREEMKRIIYESKHENIVSPERKKT
;
A
#
# COMPACT_ATOMS: atom_id res chain seq x y z
N MET A 1 -1.33 -9.62 37.36
CA MET A 1 -1.89 -10.27 36.16
C MET A 1 -0.77 -11.05 35.48
N LYS A 2 -0.69 -12.37 35.71
CA LYS A 2 0.21 -13.24 34.93
C LYS A 2 -0.56 -13.62 33.68
N LEU A 3 -0.18 -13.08 32.52
CA LEU A 3 -0.67 -13.59 31.24
C LEU A 3 -0.24 -15.06 31.15
N GLU A 4 -1.18 -15.97 30.97
CA GLU A 4 -0.85 -17.38 30.83
C GLU A 4 -0.02 -17.59 29.57
N LEU A 5 0.91 -18.56 29.62
CA LEU A 5 1.78 -18.89 28.49
C LEU A 5 1.00 -19.20 27.20
N LYS A 6 -0.25 -19.67 27.35
CA LYS A 6 -1.20 -19.95 26.26
C LYS A 6 -1.66 -18.68 25.53
N ASP A 7 -1.97 -17.61 26.26
CA ASP A 7 -2.36 -16.32 25.66
C ASP A 7 -1.23 -15.70 24.85
N LEU A 8 0.01 -15.89 25.32
CA LEU A 8 1.21 -15.46 24.60
C LEU A 8 1.39 -16.25 23.30
N HIS A 9 1.09 -17.54 23.31
CA HIS A 9 1.18 -18.42 22.15
C HIS A 9 0.14 -18.06 21.08
N ILE A 10 -1.10 -17.78 21.48
CA ILE A 10 -2.18 -17.34 20.58
C ILE A 10 -1.80 -16.01 19.91
N LYS A 11 -1.39 -15.01 20.70
CA LYS A 11 -0.91 -13.72 20.16
C LYS A 11 0.28 -13.88 19.21
N ALA A 12 1.21 -14.78 19.52
CA ALA A 12 2.35 -15.06 18.64
C ALA A 12 1.91 -15.70 17.31
N GLN A 13 0.98 -16.65 17.33
CA GLN A 13 0.43 -17.26 16.12
C GLN A 13 -0.33 -16.25 15.25
N GLU A 14 -1.09 -15.34 15.86
CA GLU A 14 -1.80 -14.27 15.16
C GLU A 14 -0.85 -13.27 14.46
N ILE A 15 0.22 -12.88 15.14
CA ILE A 15 1.28 -12.05 14.57
C ILE A 15 1.95 -12.77 13.40
N ILE A 16 2.25 -14.06 13.55
CA ILE A 16 2.88 -14.88 12.51
C ILE A 16 1.99 -14.96 11.26
N GLU A 17 0.70 -15.19 11.41
CA GLU A 17 -0.21 -15.32 10.26
C GLU A 17 -0.41 -13.99 9.53
N THR A 18 -0.51 -12.88 10.28
CA THR A 18 -0.54 -11.53 9.70
C THR A 18 0.73 -11.23 8.90
N ILE A 19 1.91 -11.55 9.46
CA ILE A 19 3.20 -11.40 8.79
C ILE A 19 3.26 -12.26 7.52
N LYS A 20 2.71 -13.48 7.52
CA LYS A 20 2.63 -14.32 6.32
C LYS A 20 1.77 -13.67 5.24
N GLN A 21 0.61 -13.13 5.57
CA GLN A 21 -0.28 -12.48 4.60
C GLN A 21 0.38 -11.24 3.98
N CYS A 22 1.03 -10.40 4.78
CA CYS A 22 1.79 -9.26 4.27
C CYS A 22 2.97 -9.68 3.37
N LYS A 23 3.71 -10.73 3.74
CA LYS A 23 4.81 -11.27 2.92
C LYS A 23 4.30 -11.85 1.59
N LYS A 24 3.12 -12.48 1.59
CA LYS A 24 2.47 -12.98 0.37
C LYS A 24 2.12 -11.83 -0.57
N LEU A 25 1.49 -10.76 -0.07
CA LEU A 25 1.18 -9.56 -0.85
C LEU A 25 2.44 -8.94 -1.48
N VAL A 26 3.50 -8.76 -0.69
CA VAL A 26 4.77 -8.17 -1.19
C VAL A 26 5.38 -9.02 -2.31
N ARG A 27 5.41 -10.36 -2.15
CA ARG A 27 5.91 -11.26 -3.21
C ARG A 27 5.04 -11.19 -4.46
N TYR A 28 3.74 -11.03 -4.29
CA TYR A 28 2.80 -11.04 -5.39
C TYR A 28 2.87 -9.76 -6.22
N ILE A 29 2.87 -8.58 -5.59
CA ILE A 29 3.02 -7.32 -6.33
C ILE A 29 4.37 -7.29 -7.07
N LYS A 30 5.44 -7.89 -6.49
CA LYS A 30 6.72 -8.08 -7.20
C LYS A 30 6.60 -8.94 -8.46
N LYS A 31 5.75 -9.97 -8.44
CA LYS A 31 5.42 -10.78 -9.64
C LYS A 31 4.61 -9.99 -10.66
N VAL A 32 3.65 -9.17 -10.22
CA VAL A 32 2.84 -8.32 -11.10
C VAL A 32 3.70 -7.28 -11.82
N LEU A 33 4.61 -6.60 -11.12
CA LEU A 33 5.52 -5.66 -11.78
C LEU A 33 6.46 -6.37 -12.77
N ASN A 34 6.93 -7.59 -12.45
CA ASN A 34 7.66 -8.41 -13.41
C ASN A 34 6.79 -8.78 -14.62
N PHE A 35 5.51 -9.12 -14.40
CA PHE A 35 4.56 -9.51 -15.44
C PHE A 35 4.18 -8.35 -16.37
N LEU A 36 4.07 -7.13 -15.84
CA LEU A 36 3.84 -5.91 -16.62
C LEU A 36 4.98 -5.53 -17.56
N ASN A 37 6.02 -6.37 -17.64
CA ASN A 37 7.19 -6.10 -18.45
C ASN A 37 7.78 -4.72 -18.12
N LEU A 38 7.71 -4.32 -16.85
CA LEU A 38 8.54 -3.26 -16.27
C LEU A 38 10.02 -3.70 -16.21
N ASP A 39 10.43 -4.61 -17.08
CA ASP A 39 11.82 -4.88 -17.42
C ASP A 39 12.51 -3.60 -17.91
N TYR A 40 11.78 -2.58 -18.39
CA TYR A 40 12.31 -1.22 -18.56
C TYR A 40 12.68 -0.52 -17.25
N PHE A 41 11.88 -0.67 -16.20
CA PHE A 41 12.25 -0.21 -14.86
C PHE A 41 13.32 -1.10 -14.24
N LYS A 42 13.39 -2.40 -14.55
CA LYS A 42 14.60 -3.17 -14.27
C LYS A 42 15.80 -2.60 -15.03
N ILE A 43 15.71 -2.19 -16.28
CA ILE A 43 16.86 -1.55 -16.95
C ILE A 43 17.28 -0.25 -16.23
N LEU A 44 16.33 0.52 -15.67
CA LEU A 44 16.65 1.71 -14.84
C LEU A 44 17.16 1.38 -13.42
N ILE A 45 16.68 0.30 -12.80
CA ILE A 45 16.94 -0.07 -11.39
C ILE A 45 18.06 -1.11 -11.26
N TYR A 46 18.06 -2.13 -12.11
CA TYR A 46 19.01 -3.24 -12.17
C TYR A 46 20.33 -2.88 -12.84
N ASN A 47 20.35 -1.95 -13.81
CA ASN A 47 21.65 -1.53 -14.35
C ASN A 47 22.41 -0.63 -13.38
N GLY A 48 21.75 0.09 -12.45
CA GLY A 48 22.44 0.97 -11.51
C GLY A 48 23.24 2.13 -12.13
N GLU A 49 23.59 2.08 -13.43
CA GLU A 49 24.47 3.01 -14.12
C GLU A 49 23.86 4.40 -14.30
N VAL A 50 22.53 4.50 -14.30
CA VAL A 50 21.87 5.81 -14.40
C VAL A 50 21.92 6.54 -13.06
N ILE A 51 21.73 5.86 -11.92
CA ILE A 51 21.51 6.51 -10.61
C ILE A 51 22.72 6.37 -9.66
N ASN A 52 23.64 5.41 -9.86
CA ASN A 52 24.89 5.30 -9.07
C ASN A 52 25.99 6.26 -9.52
N ASN A 53 25.80 6.99 -10.62
CA ASN A 53 26.71 8.07 -10.95
C ASN A 53 26.40 9.25 -10.02
N ASN A 54 27.21 9.41 -8.96
CA ASN A 54 27.18 10.56 -8.05
C ASN A 54 27.11 11.92 -8.78
N GLY A 55 27.55 11.99 -10.04
CA GLY A 55 27.39 13.17 -10.89
C GLY A 55 25.95 13.44 -11.37
N LEU A 56 25.10 12.43 -11.60
CA LEU A 56 23.73 12.68 -12.10
C LEU A 56 22.86 13.37 -11.04
N ASN A 57 22.84 12.87 -9.80
CA ASN A 57 22.07 13.50 -8.74
C ASN A 57 22.57 14.92 -8.42
N LYS A 58 23.89 15.15 -8.47
CA LYS A 58 24.46 16.50 -8.35
C LYS A 58 23.97 17.43 -9.46
N ASP A 59 23.98 16.98 -10.71
CA ASP A 59 23.50 17.79 -11.84
C ASP A 59 22.00 18.05 -11.76
N ILE A 60 21.19 17.07 -11.33
CA ILE A 60 19.74 17.25 -11.14
C ILE A 60 19.48 18.31 -10.08
N GLN A 61 20.18 18.24 -8.95
CA GLN A 61 20.06 19.23 -7.87
C GLN A 61 20.56 20.61 -8.30
N ALA A 62 21.66 20.69 -9.05
CA ALA A 62 22.18 21.94 -9.60
C ALA A 62 21.18 22.63 -10.55
N ASN A 63 20.29 21.86 -11.18
CA ASN A 63 19.21 22.35 -12.03
C ASN A 63 17.86 22.50 -11.28
N GLY A 64 17.87 22.54 -9.94
CA GLY A 64 16.69 22.72 -9.11
C GLY A 64 15.75 21.50 -9.02
N GLY A 65 16.22 20.32 -9.41
CA GLY A 65 15.47 19.06 -9.28
C GLY A 65 15.67 18.38 -7.93
N VAL A 66 14.74 17.48 -7.57
CA VAL A 66 14.85 16.60 -6.42
C VAL A 66 15.80 15.44 -6.74
N ALA A 67 16.69 15.07 -5.81
CA ALA A 67 17.56 13.92 -6.00
C ALA A 67 16.75 12.63 -6.19
N LEU A 68 17.18 11.81 -7.15
CA LEU A 68 16.58 10.50 -7.37
C LEU A 68 16.93 9.60 -6.19
N GLN A 69 15.90 9.08 -5.54
CA GLN A 69 16.07 8.17 -4.40
C GLN A 69 16.49 6.79 -4.90
N GLN A 70 17.60 6.27 -4.41
CA GLN A 70 18.05 4.94 -4.82
C GLN A 70 17.09 3.86 -4.31
N SER A 71 16.56 3.07 -5.24
CA SER A 71 15.88 1.83 -4.90
C SER A 71 16.93 0.73 -4.72
N THR A 72 17.30 0.41 -3.49
CA THR A 72 17.90 -0.90 -3.24
C THR A 72 16.84 -1.96 -3.61
N VAL A 73 17.21 -2.93 -4.45
CA VAL A 73 16.37 -3.98 -5.09
C VAL A 73 15.47 -4.78 -4.12
N VAL A 74 15.57 -4.55 -2.82
CA VAL A 74 14.97 -5.35 -1.75
C VAL A 74 13.70 -4.73 -1.14
N ARG A 75 13.40 -3.43 -1.28
CA ARG A 75 12.28 -2.80 -0.55
C ARG A 75 11.30 -2.03 -1.43
N TRP A 76 10.04 -2.47 -1.40
CA TRP A 76 8.90 -1.90 -2.13
C TRP A 76 8.69 -0.40 -1.91
N LEU A 77 8.83 0.08 -0.66
CA LEU A 77 8.69 1.49 -0.35
C LEU A 77 9.73 2.33 -1.12
N SER A 78 10.97 1.84 -1.19
CA SER A 78 12.06 2.49 -1.93
C SER A 78 11.80 2.55 -3.44
N LEU A 79 11.05 1.60 -4.01
CA LEU A 79 10.63 1.67 -5.40
C LEU A 79 9.63 2.80 -5.61
N ILE A 80 8.57 2.88 -4.80
CA ILE A 80 7.57 3.95 -4.93
C ILE A 80 8.22 5.32 -4.71
N ASP A 81 9.09 5.42 -3.71
CA ASP A 81 9.90 6.59 -3.41
C ASP A 81 10.77 7.02 -4.61
N LEU A 82 11.43 6.07 -5.28
CA LEU A 82 12.16 6.31 -6.53
C LEU A 82 11.23 6.86 -7.62
N LEU A 83 10.09 6.21 -7.88
CA LEU A 83 9.13 6.65 -8.90
C LEU A 83 8.63 8.08 -8.62
N GLU A 84 8.30 8.37 -7.35
CA GLU A 84 7.90 9.71 -6.90
C GLU A 84 9.01 10.75 -7.14
N SER A 85 10.26 10.42 -6.81
CA SER A 85 11.41 11.32 -7.05
C SER A 85 11.66 11.54 -8.54
N LEU A 86 11.47 10.51 -9.37
CA LEU A 86 11.62 10.59 -10.81
C LEU A 86 10.57 11.52 -11.43
N VAL A 87 9.30 11.43 -11.01
CA VAL A 87 8.25 12.34 -11.48
C VAL A 87 8.52 13.78 -11.08
N LYS A 88 8.93 14.02 -9.83
CA LYS A 88 9.26 15.37 -9.35
C LYS A 88 10.39 16.03 -10.15
N SER A 89 11.34 15.22 -10.62
CA SER A 89 12.51 15.69 -11.36
C SER A 89 12.47 15.33 -12.84
N TYR A 90 11.31 14.98 -13.39
CA TYR A 90 11.24 14.35 -14.72
C TYR A 90 11.79 15.29 -15.81
N LYS A 91 11.35 16.57 -15.81
CA LYS A 91 11.81 17.58 -16.78
C LYS A 91 13.32 17.83 -16.67
N GLN A 92 13.86 17.96 -15.47
CA GLN A 92 15.29 18.16 -15.21
C GLN A 92 16.09 16.93 -15.64
N THR A 93 15.63 15.74 -15.26
CA THR A 93 16.26 14.46 -15.63
C THR A 93 16.29 14.29 -17.15
N LYS A 94 15.20 14.64 -17.85
CA LYS A 94 15.12 14.61 -19.31
C LYS A 94 16.12 15.56 -19.96
N ARG A 95 16.23 16.80 -19.48
CA ARG A 95 17.21 17.79 -19.96
C ARG A 95 18.64 17.29 -19.80
N ILE A 96 18.99 16.78 -18.62
CA ILE A 96 20.36 16.31 -18.33
C ILE A 96 20.71 15.08 -19.17
N LEU A 97 19.78 14.12 -19.30
CA LEU A 97 19.99 12.96 -20.16
C LEU A 97 20.14 13.35 -21.63
N PHE A 98 19.40 14.36 -22.08
CA PHE A 98 19.56 14.93 -23.42
C PHE A 98 20.97 15.54 -23.61
N SER A 99 21.44 16.36 -22.67
CA SER A 99 22.79 16.94 -22.71
C SER A 99 23.90 15.88 -22.72
N ARG A 100 23.65 14.73 -22.05
CA ARG A 100 24.59 13.60 -21.98
C ARG A 100 24.46 12.62 -23.15
N ARG A 101 23.60 12.89 -24.15
CA ARG A 101 23.28 11.98 -25.26
C ARG A 101 22.75 10.60 -24.80
N GLN A 102 22.04 10.57 -23.68
CA GLN A 102 21.43 9.37 -23.07
C GLN A 102 19.89 9.43 -23.04
N GLN A 103 19.28 10.22 -23.92
CA GLN A 103 17.82 10.43 -23.98
C GLN A 103 17.02 9.15 -24.21
N GLU A 104 17.61 8.12 -24.83
CA GLU A 104 16.96 6.82 -25.05
C GLU A 104 16.48 6.15 -23.75
N LYS A 105 17.10 6.50 -22.62
CA LYS A 105 16.76 5.96 -21.30
C LYS A 105 15.44 6.51 -20.74
N ILE A 106 15.03 7.71 -21.14
CA ILE A 106 13.82 8.40 -20.63
C ILE A 106 12.74 8.56 -21.69
N ASN A 107 13.09 8.57 -22.97
CA ASN A 107 12.13 8.73 -24.08
C ASN A 107 11.05 7.63 -24.12
N LYS A 108 11.31 6.49 -23.48
CA LYS A 108 10.38 5.36 -23.39
C LYS A 108 9.48 5.41 -22.15
N ILE A 109 9.73 6.37 -21.26
CA ILE A 109 8.93 6.57 -20.05
C ILE A 109 7.96 7.71 -20.32
N ASP A 110 6.68 7.37 -20.41
CA ASP A 110 5.61 8.37 -20.40
C ASP A 110 5.44 8.92 -18.97
N GLU A 111 5.65 10.24 -18.82
CA GLU A 111 5.47 10.95 -17.54
C GLU A 111 4.04 10.80 -17.00
N TYR A 112 3.05 10.78 -17.90
CA TYR A 112 1.64 10.68 -17.54
C TYR A 112 1.32 9.29 -16.99
N VAL A 113 1.68 8.23 -17.71
CA VAL A 113 1.50 6.84 -17.24
C VAL A 113 2.24 6.63 -15.92
N LEU A 114 3.44 7.20 -15.75
CA LEU A 114 4.19 7.13 -14.51
C LEU A 114 3.45 7.80 -13.34
N LYS A 115 2.82 8.96 -13.56
CA LYS A 115 1.97 9.62 -12.55
C LYS A 115 0.75 8.77 -12.19
N GLN A 116 0.06 8.21 -13.19
CA GLN A 116 -1.08 7.34 -12.95
C GLN A 116 -0.67 6.10 -12.13
N LEU A 117 0.47 5.47 -12.47
CA LEU A 117 1.02 4.34 -11.74
C LEU A 117 1.32 4.71 -10.28
N ILE A 118 2.00 5.83 -10.02
CA ILE A 118 2.26 6.28 -8.65
C ILE A 118 0.95 6.50 -7.88
N CYS A 119 -0.05 7.10 -8.52
CA CYS A 119 -1.36 7.29 -7.92
C CYS A 119 -2.00 5.96 -7.50
N LEU A 120 -1.96 4.96 -8.39
CA LEU A 120 -2.45 3.61 -8.14
C LEU A 120 -1.70 2.91 -6.99
N LEU A 121 -0.38 3.11 -6.89
CA LEU A 121 0.47 2.47 -5.87
C LEU A 121 0.45 3.18 -4.51
N LYS A 122 0.04 4.45 -4.44
CA LYS A 122 0.06 5.27 -3.22
C LYS A 122 -0.77 4.69 -2.06
N PRO A 123 -1.98 4.15 -2.27
CA PRO A 123 -2.72 3.44 -1.21
C PRO A 123 -1.94 2.26 -0.63
N PHE A 124 -1.23 1.51 -1.47
CA PHE A 124 -0.41 0.38 -1.04
C PHE A 124 0.79 0.84 -0.21
N LYS A 125 1.46 1.93 -0.61
CA LYS A 125 2.53 2.55 0.18
C LYS A 125 2.04 2.90 1.59
N HIS A 126 0.88 3.55 1.68
CA HIS A 126 0.30 3.95 2.96
C HIS A 126 -0.03 2.74 3.85
N VAL A 127 -0.69 1.73 3.29
CA VAL A 127 -1.02 0.50 4.03
C VAL A 127 0.23 -0.22 4.51
N LEU A 128 1.26 -0.33 3.67
CA LEU A 128 2.51 -0.98 4.07
C LEU A 128 3.20 -0.21 5.18
N GLN A 129 3.24 1.12 5.12
CA GLN A 129 3.79 1.94 6.20
C GLN A 129 3.02 1.74 7.52
N LEU A 130 1.69 1.65 7.48
CA LEU A 130 0.88 1.41 8.67
C LEU A 130 1.11 0.02 9.26
N VAL A 131 1.12 -1.02 8.44
CA VAL A 131 1.20 -2.41 8.91
C VAL A 131 2.62 -2.79 9.32
N GLN A 132 3.65 -2.15 8.75
CA GLN A 132 5.06 -2.42 9.07
C GLN A 132 5.59 -1.63 10.27
N GLN A 133 4.77 -0.84 10.96
CA GLN A 133 5.14 -0.23 12.25
C GLN A 133 5.26 -1.35 13.30
N GLY A 134 6.45 -1.92 13.44
CA GLY A 134 6.73 -3.10 14.27
C GLY A 134 6.49 -2.94 15.77
N ASP A 135 6.21 -1.72 16.23
CA ASP A 135 6.10 -1.38 17.65
C ASP A 135 4.67 -1.52 18.20
N TYR A 136 3.67 -1.77 17.34
CA TYR A 136 2.26 -1.81 17.75
C TYR A 136 1.50 -3.00 17.14
N PRO A 137 0.44 -3.51 17.81
CA PRO A 137 -0.45 -4.49 17.20
C PRO A 137 -1.01 -3.94 15.88
N SER A 138 -0.93 -4.69 14.79
CA SER A 138 -1.39 -4.24 13.47
C SER A 138 -2.58 -5.03 12.93
N LEU A 139 -3.02 -6.09 13.63
CA LEU A 139 -4.11 -6.96 13.19
C LEU A 139 -5.44 -6.18 13.02
N TYR A 140 -5.74 -5.23 13.90
CA TYR A 140 -6.94 -4.39 13.81
C TYR A 140 -6.93 -3.44 12.60
N MET A 141 -5.78 -3.25 11.95
CA MET A 141 -5.64 -2.44 10.74
C MET A 141 -5.90 -3.24 9.47
N VAL A 142 -5.91 -4.57 9.52
CA VAL A 142 -6.05 -5.40 8.32
C VAL A 142 -7.37 -5.12 7.61
N LEU A 143 -8.52 -5.14 8.31
CA LEU A 143 -9.82 -4.83 7.70
C LEU A 143 -9.88 -3.39 7.15
N PRO A 144 -9.55 -2.33 7.92
CA PRO A 144 -9.52 -0.97 7.39
C PRO A 144 -8.61 -0.80 6.17
N CYS A 145 -7.42 -1.39 6.19
CA CYS A 145 -6.49 -1.39 5.06
C CYS A 145 -7.09 -2.11 3.86
N THR A 146 -7.75 -3.25 4.08
CA THR A 146 -8.37 -4.03 3.01
C THR A 146 -9.48 -3.25 2.32
N LEU A 147 -10.39 -2.65 3.10
CA LEU A 147 -11.46 -1.81 2.56
C LEU A 147 -10.91 -0.58 1.83
N THR A 148 -9.84 0.02 2.36
CA THR A 148 -9.19 1.19 1.74
C THR A 148 -8.59 0.83 0.38
N LEU A 149 -7.87 -0.30 0.30
CA LEU A 149 -7.26 -0.76 -0.96
C LEU A 149 -8.32 -1.14 -1.99
N ARG A 150 -9.33 -1.92 -1.59
CA ARG A 150 -10.43 -2.30 -2.48
C ARG A 150 -11.12 -1.06 -3.02
N LYS A 151 -11.48 -0.10 -2.16
CA LYS A 151 -12.09 1.15 -2.59
C LYS A 151 -11.20 1.91 -3.58
N ALA A 152 -9.90 2.04 -3.28
CA ALA A 152 -8.98 2.76 -4.15
C ALA A 152 -8.82 2.12 -5.55
N LEU A 153 -8.85 0.79 -5.63
CA LEU A 153 -8.81 0.06 -6.91
C LEU A 153 -10.14 0.17 -7.68
N SER A 154 -11.28 0.10 -6.98
CA SER A 154 -12.60 0.19 -7.62
C SER A 154 -12.94 1.61 -8.08
N SER A 155 -12.56 2.64 -7.33
CA SER A 155 -12.84 4.04 -7.65
C SER A 155 -11.66 4.77 -8.31
N PHE A 156 -10.71 4.05 -8.90
CA PHE A 156 -9.50 4.64 -9.46
C PHE A 156 -9.83 5.64 -10.59
N ASP A 157 -10.76 5.27 -11.46
CA ASP A 157 -11.18 6.09 -12.61
C ASP A 157 -11.76 7.45 -12.17
N GLU A 158 -12.56 7.44 -11.11
CA GLU A 158 -13.12 8.66 -10.49
C GLU A 158 -12.02 9.53 -9.88
N LEU A 159 -11.05 8.89 -9.22
CA LEU A 159 -9.95 9.57 -8.56
C LEU A 159 -9.03 10.26 -9.59
N MET A 160 -8.80 9.62 -10.73
CA MET A 160 -8.04 10.20 -11.85
C MET A 160 -8.74 11.43 -12.43
N LYS A 161 -10.06 11.37 -12.64
CA LYS A 161 -10.86 12.51 -13.12
C LYS A 161 -10.75 13.73 -12.20
N HIS A 162 -10.80 13.52 -10.88
CA HIS A 162 -10.72 14.60 -9.89
C HIS A 162 -9.32 15.21 -9.71
N GLN A 163 -8.25 14.45 -9.90
CA GLN A 163 -6.89 15.01 -9.81
C GLN A 163 -6.56 15.88 -11.02
N MET A 164 -7.06 15.52 -12.20
CA MET A 164 -6.81 16.27 -13.42
C MET A 164 -7.60 17.60 -13.43
N SER A 165 -8.84 17.63 -12.94
CA SER A 165 -9.61 18.88 -12.83
C SER A 165 -8.89 19.94 -11.99
N LYS A 166 -8.24 19.55 -10.87
CA LYS A 166 -7.46 20.47 -10.01
C LYS A 166 -6.19 21.01 -10.65
N THR A 167 -5.70 20.35 -11.69
CA THR A 167 -4.47 20.75 -12.39
C THR A 167 -4.76 21.80 -13.46
N VAL A 168 -6.00 21.88 -13.95
CA VAL A 168 -6.47 22.86 -14.94
C VAL A 168 -6.70 24.22 -14.29
N ASP A 169 -7.27 24.27 -13.08
CA ASP A 169 -7.56 25.53 -12.36
C ASP A 169 -6.30 26.28 -11.88
N ASN A 170 -5.10 25.70 -12.00
CA ASN A 170 -3.82 26.31 -11.59
C ASN A 170 -2.89 26.64 -12.76
N LYS A 171 -3.35 26.57 -14.02
CA LYS A 171 -2.57 27.02 -15.17
C LYS A 171 -2.89 28.49 -15.46
N ASP A 172 -1.88 29.35 -15.33
CA ASP A 172 -1.90 30.74 -15.79
C ASP A 172 -2.39 30.86 -17.25
N GLU A 173 -3.19 31.89 -17.53
CA GLU A 173 -4.04 32.16 -18.72
C GLU A 173 -3.34 32.26 -20.10
N ASN A 174 -2.10 31.80 -20.28
CA ASN A 174 -1.37 32.02 -21.53
C ASN A 174 -1.05 30.73 -22.30
N THR A 175 -2.05 29.96 -22.75
CA THR A 175 -1.92 29.07 -23.93
C THR A 175 -3.30 28.72 -24.50
N GLU A 176 -3.82 29.53 -25.42
CA GLU A 176 -4.97 29.18 -26.26
C GLU A 176 -4.53 28.17 -27.33
N ASN A 177 -4.93 26.90 -27.18
CA ASN A 177 -5.14 25.86 -28.19
C ASN A 177 -5.00 24.46 -27.55
N ILE A 178 -5.96 24.02 -26.71
CA ILE A 178 -5.93 22.68 -26.09
C ILE A 178 -7.34 22.07 -25.97
N ASP A 179 -8.19 22.15 -26.99
CA ASP A 179 -9.57 21.60 -26.85
C ASP A 179 -9.73 20.18 -27.42
N VAL A 180 -8.71 19.63 -28.10
CA VAL A 180 -8.81 18.29 -28.73
C VAL A 180 -7.80 17.28 -28.16
N GLU A 181 -6.63 17.72 -27.68
CA GLU A 181 -5.58 16.84 -27.12
C GLU A 181 -5.87 16.43 -25.66
N GLU A 182 -6.74 17.17 -24.97
CA GLU A 182 -7.01 16.99 -23.53
C GLU A 182 -7.92 15.79 -23.24
N ALA A 183 -8.78 15.37 -24.18
CA ALA A 183 -9.67 14.23 -24.01
C ALA A 183 -8.93 12.88 -24.11
N GLU A 184 -7.88 12.79 -24.93
CA GLU A 184 -7.07 11.57 -25.12
C GLU A 184 -6.09 11.36 -23.95
N LEU A 185 -5.67 12.45 -23.31
CA LEU A 185 -4.93 12.45 -22.04
C LEU A 185 -5.77 11.99 -20.83
N LEU A 186 -7.10 11.89 -20.93
CA LEU A 186 -7.96 11.47 -19.81
C LEU A 186 -8.18 9.96 -19.70
N ALA A 187 -7.79 9.20 -20.73
CA ALA A 187 -7.96 7.75 -20.71
C ALA A 187 -6.93 7.10 -19.75
N GLU A 188 -7.42 6.21 -18.89
CA GLU A 188 -6.56 5.25 -18.20
C GLU A 188 -5.76 4.49 -19.27
N SER A 189 -4.44 4.45 -19.17
CA SER A 189 -3.66 3.66 -20.13
C SER A 189 -4.08 2.20 -20.05
N GLU A 190 -4.23 1.52 -21.19
CA GLU A 190 -4.72 0.14 -21.24
C GLU A 190 -3.90 -0.80 -20.34
N GLY A 191 -2.57 -0.62 -20.30
CA GLY A 191 -1.70 -1.39 -19.41
C GLY A 191 -1.99 -1.16 -17.92
N LEU A 192 -2.38 0.06 -17.53
CA LEU A 192 -2.73 0.36 -16.15
C LEU A 192 -4.11 -0.19 -15.77
N ARG A 193 -5.06 -0.16 -16.71
CA ARG A 193 -6.38 -0.80 -16.54
C ARG A 193 -6.24 -2.30 -16.28
N ILE A 194 -5.45 -2.99 -17.11
CA ILE A 194 -5.14 -4.41 -16.93
C ILE A 194 -4.47 -4.66 -15.58
N LEU A 195 -3.47 -3.83 -15.22
CA LEU A 195 -2.82 -3.90 -13.92
C LEU A 195 -3.83 -3.80 -12.78
N ARG A 196 -4.72 -2.81 -12.82
CA ARG A 196 -5.71 -2.55 -11.79
C ARG A 196 -6.69 -3.71 -11.63
N ILE A 197 -7.20 -4.27 -12.73
CA ILE A 197 -8.09 -5.44 -12.73
C ILE A 197 -7.39 -6.62 -12.06
N HIS A 198 -6.17 -6.95 -12.50
CA HIS A 198 -5.40 -8.02 -11.86
C HIS A 198 -5.15 -7.73 -10.38
N LEU A 199 -4.75 -6.50 -10.01
CA LEU A 199 -4.56 -6.15 -8.61
C LEU A 199 -5.84 -6.39 -7.79
N LEU A 200 -7.02 -6.10 -8.33
CA LEU A 200 -8.30 -6.31 -7.65
C LEU A 200 -8.64 -7.79 -7.49
N GLU A 201 -8.55 -8.58 -8.57
CA GLU A 201 -8.80 -10.02 -8.53
C GLU A 201 -7.91 -10.72 -7.50
N LEU A 202 -6.65 -10.33 -7.46
CA LEU A 202 -5.66 -10.94 -6.59
C LEU A 202 -5.76 -10.43 -5.17
N PHE A 203 -6.18 -9.18 -5.02
CA PHE A 203 -6.59 -8.67 -3.73
C PHE A 203 -7.69 -9.55 -3.13
N ASP A 204 -8.72 -9.89 -3.90
CA ASP A 204 -9.82 -10.73 -3.42
C ASP A 204 -9.41 -12.18 -3.15
N LEU A 205 -8.48 -12.74 -3.93
CA LEU A 205 -7.94 -14.09 -3.70
C LEU A 205 -7.03 -14.17 -2.46
N MET A 206 -6.26 -13.13 -2.19
CA MET A 206 -5.21 -13.16 -1.16
C MET A 206 -5.65 -12.56 0.17
N PHE A 207 -6.58 -11.61 0.17
CA PHE A 207 -7.07 -10.90 1.35
C PHE A 207 -8.45 -11.39 1.76
N ILE A 208 -8.54 -12.69 2.00
CA ILE A 208 -9.73 -13.27 2.62
C ILE A 208 -9.74 -12.83 4.08
N LEU A 209 -10.66 -11.94 4.39
CA LEU A 209 -10.91 -11.50 5.76
C LEU A 209 -11.64 -12.61 6.51
N ASP A 210 -11.04 -13.03 7.62
CA ASP A 210 -11.70 -13.90 8.59
C ASP A 210 -12.29 -13.10 9.76
N LEU A 211 -13.10 -13.79 10.56
CA LEU A 211 -13.77 -13.25 11.75
C LEU A 211 -12.82 -12.58 12.76
N ARG A 212 -11.54 -13.01 12.81
CA ARG A 212 -10.54 -12.46 13.74
C ARG A 212 -10.11 -11.07 13.31
N HIS A 213 -9.98 -10.81 12.01
CA HIS A 213 -9.69 -9.46 11.50
C HIS A 213 -10.80 -8.48 11.87
N TYR A 214 -12.06 -8.89 11.71
CA TYR A 214 -13.21 -8.09 12.11
C TYR A 214 -13.25 -7.87 13.63
N THR A 215 -13.04 -8.93 14.41
CA THR A 215 -13.02 -8.88 15.88
C THR A 215 -11.91 -7.95 16.38
N ALA A 216 -10.68 -8.10 15.89
CA ALA A 216 -9.57 -7.23 16.25
C ALA A 216 -9.87 -5.76 15.92
N THR A 217 -10.51 -5.50 14.78
CA THR A 217 -10.92 -4.14 14.37
C THR A 217 -12.00 -3.58 15.29
N LEU A 218 -13.00 -4.40 15.65
CA LEU A 218 -14.10 -4.02 16.55
C LEU A 218 -13.61 -3.67 17.96
N LEU A 219 -12.61 -4.40 18.47
CA LEU A 219 -12.00 -4.16 19.78
C LEU A 219 -11.23 -2.84 19.83
N HIS A 220 -10.79 -2.32 18.69
CA HIS A 220 -10.10 -1.04 18.62
C HIS A 220 -11.11 0.13 18.72
N PRO A 221 -10.99 1.07 19.69
CA PRO A 221 -11.98 2.11 19.94
C PRO A 221 -12.33 2.96 18.71
N ARG A 222 -11.34 3.29 17.88
CA ARG A 222 -11.51 4.09 16.66
C ARG A 222 -12.37 3.40 15.59
N TYR A 223 -12.38 2.07 15.55
CA TYR A 223 -12.98 1.29 14.47
C TYR A 223 -14.13 0.40 14.93
N ARG A 224 -14.62 0.60 16.17
CA ARG A 224 -15.69 -0.17 16.78
C ARG A 224 -16.99 -0.20 15.95
N GLN A 225 -17.24 0.80 15.11
CA GLN A 225 -18.43 0.84 14.27
C GLN A 225 -18.36 -0.09 13.05
N LEU A 226 -17.19 -0.67 12.74
CA LEU A 226 -16.97 -1.51 11.56
C LEU A 226 -17.54 -0.88 10.27
N LYS A 227 -17.20 0.40 10.06
CA LYS A 227 -17.65 1.16 8.88
C LYS A 227 -17.16 0.46 7.62
N GLY A 228 -18.08 0.24 6.67
CA GLY A 228 -17.81 -0.48 5.43
C GLY A 228 -18.15 -1.98 5.47
N CYS A 229 -18.46 -2.55 6.64
CA CYS A 229 -19.03 -3.90 6.75
C CYS A 229 -20.55 -3.87 6.62
N SER A 230 -21.11 -4.95 6.07
CA SER A 230 -22.55 -5.22 6.03
C SER A 230 -23.12 -5.49 7.44
N ASN A 231 -24.44 -5.38 7.59
CA ASN A 231 -25.08 -5.68 8.88
C ASN A 231 -24.90 -7.16 9.28
N ALA A 232 -24.97 -8.07 8.31
CA ALA A 232 -24.75 -9.50 8.56
C ALA A 232 -23.34 -9.79 9.12
N GLU A 233 -22.30 -9.23 8.51
CA GLU A 233 -20.93 -9.36 9.02
C GLU A 233 -20.79 -8.77 10.43
N ARG A 234 -21.40 -7.61 10.70
CA ARG A 234 -21.38 -7.00 12.04
C ARG A 234 -22.05 -7.90 13.07
N ASP A 235 -23.23 -8.43 12.75
CA ASP A 235 -24.00 -9.28 13.65
C ASP A 235 -23.26 -10.58 13.99
N GLU A 236 -22.60 -11.19 12.99
CA GLU A 236 -21.73 -12.35 13.17
C GLU A 236 -20.58 -12.06 14.15
N VAL A 237 -19.89 -10.93 13.97
CA VAL A 237 -18.77 -10.52 14.82
C VAL A 237 -19.24 -10.22 16.24
N TYR A 238 -20.36 -9.53 16.42
CA TYR A 238 -20.92 -9.28 17.75
C TYR A 238 -21.36 -10.58 18.44
N SER A 239 -21.93 -11.52 17.68
CA SER A 239 -22.30 -12.85 18.19
C SER A 239 -21.06 -13.60 18.70
N TYR A 240 -20.02 -13.65 17.88
CA TYR A 240 -18.74 -14.28 18.22
C TYR A 240 -18.12 -13.70 19.49
N ILE A 241 -18.01 -12.36 19.58
CA ILE A 241 -17.45 -11.72 20.79
C ILE A 241 -18.29 -12.05 22.04
N ARG A 242 -19.62 -12.06 21.93
CA ARG A 242 -20.48 -12.40 23.07
C ARG A 242 -20.24 -13.82 23.56
N GLU A 243 -20.10 -14.78 22.65
CA GLU A 243 -19.79 -16.17 23.01
C GLU A 243 -18.40 -16.33 23.61
N GLU A 244 -17.38 -15.65 23.07
CA GLU A 244 -16.04 -15.66 23.67
C GLU A 244 -16.00 -15.00 25.04
N MET A 245 -16.71 -13.89 25.24
CA MET A 245 -16.85 -13.26 26.56
C MET A 245 -17.51 -14.19 27.58
N LYS A 246 -18.58 -14.90 27.18
CA LYS A 246 -19.22 -15.91 28.05
C LYS A 246 -18.25 -17.00 28.45
N ARG A 247 -17.46 -17.51 27.48
CA ARG A 247 -16.44 -18.54 27.71
C ARG A 247 -15.39 -18.09 28.72
N ILE A 248 -14.81 -16.91 28.52
CA ILE A 248 -13.78 -16.34 29.43
C ILE A 248 -14.35 -16.14 30.85
N ILE A 249 -15.60 -15.66 30.97
CA ILE A 249 -16.26 -15.49 32.27
C ILE A 249 -16.49 -16.84 32.96
N TYR A 250 -16.85 -17.88 32.20
CA TYR A 250 -17.04 -19.23 32.75
C TYR A 250 -15.72 -19.83 33.25
N GLU A 251 -14.66 -19.75 32.43
CA GLU A 251 -13.33 -20.28 32.76
C GLU A 251 -12.73 -19.58 33.99
N SER A 252 -12.81 -18.25 34.06
CA SER A 252 -12.33 -17.48 35.22
C SER A 252 -13.07 -17.81 36.53
N LYS A 253 -14.34 -18.24 36.47
CA LYS A 253 -15.06 -18.71 37.67
C LYS A 253 -14.58 -20.07 38.14
N HIS A 254 -14.18 -20.96 37.24
CA HIS A 254 -13.72 -22.31 37.57
C HIS A 254 -12.28 -22.33 38.11
N GLU A 255 -11.39 -21.48 37.62
CA GLU A 255 -10.03 -21.36 38.16
C GLU A 255 -10.00 -20.88 39.63
N ASN A 256 -10.95 -20.02 40.01
CA ASN A 256 -11.06 -19.52 41.38
C ASN A 256 -11.58 -20.56 42.40
N ILE A 257 -12.17 -21.67 41.94
CA ILE A 257 -12.70 -22.73 42.81
C ILE A 257 -11.62 -23.77 43.19
N VAL A 258 -10.55 -23.89 42.38
CA VAL A 258 -9.53 -24.95 42.52
C VAL A 258 -8.27 -24.50 43.31
N SER A 259 -8.20 -23.27 43.82
CA SER A 259 -7.06 -22.81 44.66
C SER A 259 -7.41 -22.24 46.06
N PRO A 260 -8.10 -22.98 46.98
CA PRO A 260 -8.18 -22.56 48.39
C PRO A 260 -7.01 -23.03 49.27
N GLU A 261 -6.17 -23.98 48.85
CA GLU A 261 -5.17 -24.59 49.74
C GLU A 261 -3.72 -24.28 49.32
N ARG A 262 -3.18 -23.17 49.82
CA ARG A 262 -1.73 -22.96 50.04
C ARG A 262 -1.45 -21.64 50.78
N LYS A 263 -1.99 -21.51 51.99
CA LYS A 263 -1.50 -20.56 53.01
C LYS A 263 -1.70 -21.11 54.42
N LYS A 264 -0.98 -22.18 54.75
CA LYS A 264 -0.59 -22.53 56.12
C LYS A 264 0.70 -23.35 56.08
N THR A 265 1.84 -22.66 56.04
CA THR A 265 3.08 -23.01 56.76
C THR A 265 4.06 -21.86 56.68
#